data_AF-A0A8S2FZ06-F1
#
_entry.id   AF-A0A8S2FZ06-F1
#
_cell.length_a   1.000
_cell.length_b   1.000
_cell.length_c   1.000
_cell.angle_alpha   90.00
_cell.angle_beta   90.00
_cell.angle_gamma   90.00
#
_symmetry.space_group_name_H-M   'P 1'
#
loop_
_entity.id
_entity.type
_entity.pdbx_description
1 polymer ?
#
loop_
_entity_poly.entity_id
_entity_poly.type
_entity_poly.pdbx_seq_one_letter_code
_entity_poly.pdbx_strand_id
1 'polypeptide(L)'
;RTTTNQIREGRTEYIKRAEECDLVIAFKLKFIPSVCRTSFNRIKQNRPQLYKNIRNLNVYLVPKWSQKTPSDQGLLEFRLSFSVIEGKIAECRTENEKILNAVARSIYYKYIHRSKTVKQHQQYITSYFIKTCFLWMCEEYYIDNVIVYLERPSFDR
;
A
#
# COMPACT_ATOMS: atom_id res chain seq x y z
N ARG A 1 -32.88 -20.44 -14.95
CA ARG A 1 -33.70 -19.29 -15.40
C ARG A 1 -34.04 -18.50 -14.15
N THR A 2 -33.33 -17.40 -13.91
CA THR A 2 -33.47 -16.62 -12.67
C THR A 2 -33.94 -15.23 -13.08
N THR A 3 -35.06 -14.83 -12.50
CA THR A 3 -35.89 -13.70 -12.91
C THR A 3 -35.23 -12.37 -12.55
N THR A 4 -35.03 -11.51 -13.54
CA THR A 4 -34.60 -10.13 -13.37
C THR A 4 -35.79 -9.27 -12.95
N ASN A 5 -35.82 -8.81 -11.71
CA ASN A 5 -36.71 -7.70 -11.34
C ASN A 5 -35.96 -6.39 -11.58
N GLN A 6 -36.35 -5.68 -12.64
CA GLN A 6 -36.03 -4.27 -12.80
C GLN A 6 -37.04 -3.45 -12.00
N ILE A 7 -36.57 -2.67 -11.05
CA ILE A 7 -37.32 -1.53 -10.51
C ILE A 7 -36.42 -0.30 -10.73
N ARG A 8 -36.84 0.54 -11.69
CA ARG A 8 -36.32 1.89 -11.89
C ARG A 8 -37.12 2.82 -10.98
N GLU A 9 -36.55 3.20 -9.85
CA GLU A 9 -36.91 4.45 -9.18
C GLU A 9 -35.64 5.07 -8.56
N GLY A 10 -35.44 6.36 -8.81
CA GLY A 10 -34.24 7.13 -8.50
C GLY A 10 -33.91 7.16 -7.01
N ARG A 11 -33.10 6.20 -6.57
CA ARG A 11 -32.41 6.22 -5.28
C ARG A 11 -30.94 5.99 -5.57
N THR A 12 -30.11 6.90 -5.08
CA THR A 12 -28.67 6.71 -4.94
C THR A 12 -28.45 5.29 -4.42
N GLU A 13 -28.04 4.37 -5.31
CA GLU A 13 -27.67 3.03 -4.91
C GLU A 13 -26.46 3.18 -4.01
N TYR A 14 -26.68 3.15 -2.70
CA TYR A 14 -25.64 2.81 -1.77
C TYR A 14 -25.26 1.37 -2.10
N ILE A 15 -24.30 1.22 -3.02
CA ILE A 15 -23.58 -0.01 -3.23
C ILE A 15 -22.89 -0.28 -1.89
N LYS A 16 -23.56 -1.01 -0.99
CA LYS A 16 -22.93 -1.71 0.12
C LYS A 16 -21.96 -2.69 -0.52
N ARG A 17 -20.74 -2.23 -0.83
CA ARG A 17 -19.63 -3.13 -1.03
C ARG A 17 -19.50 -3.89 0.28
N ALA A 18 -19.60 -5.21 0.24
CA ALA A 18 -19.19 -6.03 1.37
C ALA A 18 -17.79 -5.55 1.78
N GLU A 19 -17.63 -5.09 3.01
CA GLU A 19 -16.31 -4.81 3.55
C GLU A 19 -15.62 -6.16 3.71
N GLU A 20 -14.79 -6.52 2.74
CA GLU A 20 -13.87 -7.64 2.90
C GLU A 20 -12.86 -7.25 3.99
N CYS A 21 -12.90 -7.97 5.11
CA CYS A 21 -12.00 -7.76 6.24
C CYS A 21 -11.01 -8.93 6.28
N ASP A 22 -9.74 -8.63 6.08
CA ASP A 22 -8.66 -9.63 6.18
C ASP A 22 -8.26 -9.83 7.65
N LEU A 23 -8.53 -11.01 8.20
CA LEU A 23 -7.96 -11.42 9.48
C LEU A 23 -6.57 -12.02 9.26
N VAL A 24 -5.53 -11.35 9.77
CA VAL A 24 -4.13 -11.80 9.63
C VAL A 24 -3.55 -12.17 10.99
N ILE A 25 -3.15 -13.43 11.14
CA ILE A 25 -2.41 -13.90 12.33
C ILE A 25 -1.01 -13.28 12.33
N ALA A 26 -0.60 -12.72 13.47
CA ALA A 26 0.67 -12.00 13.59
C ALA A 26 1.36 -12.28 14.92
N PHE A 27 2.67 -12.54 14.88
CA PHE A 27 3.52 -12.69 16.06
C PHE A 27 4.25 -11.38 16.33
N LYS A 28 4.03 -10.81 17.51
CA LYS A 28 4.69 -9.56 17.93
C LYS A 28 6.17 -9.80 18.22
N LEU A 29 7.06 -9.04 17.58
CA LEU A 29 8.48 -9.00 17.90
C LEU A 29 8.76 -7.99 19.01
N LYS A 30 9.74 -8.32 19.88
CA LYS A 30 10.22 -7.43 20.94
C LYS A 30 11.27 -6.41 20.46
N PHE A 31 11.80 -6.59 19.25
CA PHE A 31 12.85 -5.77 18.67
C PHE A 31 12.70 -5.65 17.15
N ILE A 32 13.31 -4.62 16.57
CA ILE A 32 13.43 -4.46 15.11
C ILE A 32 14.62 -5.29 14.63
N PRO A 33 14.43 -6.24 13.68
CA PRO A 33 15.53 -7.03 13.15
C PRO A 33 16.65 -6.18 12.52
N SER A 34 17.90 -6.64 12.66
CA SER A 34 19.09 -5.91 12.17
C SER A 34 19.08 -5.68 10.67
N VAL A 35 18.45 -6.55 9.88
CA VAL A 35 18.27 -6.39 8.43
C VAL A 35 17.53 -5.10 8.06
N CYS A 36 16.72 -4.54 8.97
CA CYS A 36 15.97 -3.31 8.75
C CYS A 36 16.75 -2.05 9.15
N ARG A 37 17.95 -2.20 9.71
CA ARG A 37 18.72 -1.09 10.29
C ARG A 37 19.00 0.02 9.28
N THR A 38 19.32 -0.33 8.03
CA THR A 38 19.59 0.63 6.97
C THR A 38 18.39 1.52 6.68
N SER A 39 17.19 0.94 6.54
CA SER A 39 15.96 1.70 6.31
C SER A 39 15.63 2.64 7.47
N PHE A 40 15.75 2.17 8.71
CA PHE A 40 15.50 3.00 9.89
C PHE A 40 16.55 4.10 10.07
N ASN A 41 17.81 3.85 9.71
CA ASN A 41 18.86 4.87 9.72
C ASN A 41 18.58 5.98 8.70
N ARG A 42 18.10 5.62 7.50
CA ARG A 42 17.70 6.61 6.49
C ARG A 42 16.57 7.51 6.99
N ILE A 43 15.53 6.92 7.60
CA ILE A 43 14.44 7.71 8.21
C ILE A 43 14.97 8.58 9.35
N LYS A 44 15.89 8.07 10.18
CA LYS A 44 16.53 8.84 11.26
C LYS A 44 17.28 10.06 10.73
N GLN A 45 17.96 9.94 9.59
CA GLN A 45 18.71 11.03 8.97
C GLN A 45 17.78 12.06 8.31
N ASN A 46 16.84 11.60 7.48
CA ASN A 46 16.01 12.50 6.65
C ASN A 46 14.79 13.06 7.39
N ARG A 47 14.22 12.29 8.33
CA ARG A 47 13.01 12.66 9.09
C ARG A 47 13.17 12.28 10.58
N PRO A 48 14.09 12.94 11.32
CA PRO A 48 14.43 12.57 12.69
C PRO A 48 13.23 12.61 13.66
N GLN A 49 12.27 13.53 13.45
CA GLN A 49 11.07 13.61 14.29
C GLN A 49 10.12 12.44 14.02
N LEU A 50 9.97 12.02 12.76
CA LEU A 50 9.23 10.82 12.41
C LEU A 50 9.90 9.58 13.01
N TYR A 51 11.23 9.48 12.93
CA TYR A 51 11.97 8.38 13.54
C TYR A 51 11.71 8.24 15.04
N LYS A 52 11.69 9.35 15.80
CA LYS A 52 11.35 9.34 17.23
C LYS A 52 9.97 8.73 17.50
N ASN A 53 9.00 8.98 16.61
CA ASN A 53 7.63 8.48 16.74
C ASN A 53 7.50 6.99 16.41
N ILE A 54 8.37 6.43 15.55
CA ILE A 54 8.23 5.06 15.06
C ILE A 54 9.22 4.06 15.68
N ARG A 55 10.35 4.52 16.24
CA ARG A 55 11.46 3.64 16.67
C ARG A 55 11.09 2.63 17.77
N ASN A 56 10.05 2.92 18.56
CA ASN A 56 9.58 2.06 19.65
C ASN A 56 8.31 1.28 19.29
N LEU A 57 7.82 1.38 18.05
CA LEU A 57 6.65 0.66 17.60
C LEU A 57 6.99 -0.81 17.33
N ASN A 58 5.97 -1.66 17.49
CA ASN A 58 6.12 -3.09 17.31
C ASN A 58 6.25 -3.47 15.83
N VAL A 59 7.13 -4.44 15.57
CA VAL A 59 7.22 -5.17 14.30
C VAL A 59 6.57 -6.53 14.50
N TYR A 60 6.00 -7.09 13.45
CA TYR A 60 5.32 -8.38 13.51
C TYR A 60 5.92 -9.37 12.51
N LEU A 61 5.78 -10.66 12.80
CA LEU A 61 5.92 -11.73 11.82
C LEU A 61 4.53 -12.21 11.43
N VAL A 62 4.28 -12.34 10.13
CA VAL A 62 3.02 -12.88 9.60
C VAL A 62 3.33 -14.09 8.72
N PRO A 63 2.47 -15.13 8.72
CA PRO A 63 2.62 -16.25 7.81
C PRO A 63 2.65 -15.78 6.36
N LYS A 64 3.58 -16.32 5.57
CA LYS A 64 3.65 -16.13 4.13
C LYS A 64 3.31 -17.46 3.48
N TRP A 65 2.17 -17.49 2.79
CA TRP A 65 1.79 -18.67 2.02
C TRP A 65 2.73 -18.78 0.81
N SER A 66 3.61 -19.78 0.83
CA SER A 66 4.44 -20.13 -0.33
C SER A 66 3.52 -20.60 -1.45
N GLN A 67 3.73 -20.08 -2.66
CA GLN A 67 3.01 -20.51 -3.87
C GLN A 67 3.75 -21.60 -4.66
N LYS A 68 4.76 -22.29 -4.08
CA LYS A 68 5.60 -23.19 -4.89
C LYS A 68 5.73 -24.63 -4.37
N THR A 69 5.53 -25.50 -5.37
CA THR A 69 5.95 -26.89 -5.61
C THR A 69 5.65 -28.00 -4.58
N PRO A 70 5.19 -29.19 -5.03
CA PRO A 70 4.91 -30.35 -4.18
C PRO A 70 6.09 -30.79 -3.28
N SER A 71 7.32 -30.40 -3.60
CA SER A 71 8.53 -30.68 -2.83
C SER A 71 8.70 -29.80 -1.58
N ASP A 72 8.02 -28.65 -1.49
CA ASP A 72 8.14 -27.69 -0.38
C ASP A 72 7.00 -27.83 0.64
N GLN A 73 6.26 -28.95 0.60
CA GLN A 73 5.18 -29.26 1.55
C GLN A 73 5.75 -29.41 2.97
N GLY A 74 5.85 -28.30 3.70
CA GLY A 74 6.16 -28.32 5.13
C GLY A 74 6.89 -27.11 5.69
N LEU A 75 7.48 -26.24 4.86
CA LEU A 75 8.19 -25.07 5.37
C LEU A 75 7.22 -23.89 5.59
N LEU A 76 6.86 -23.67 6.85
CA LEU A 76 6.12 -22.48 7.28
C LEU A 76 7.04 -21.25 7.17
N GLU A 77 6.87 -20.48 6.10
CA GLU A 77 7.58 -19.21 5.94
C GLU A 77 6.87 -18.09 6.71
N PHE A 78 7.66 -17.25 7.37
CA PHE A 78 7.21 -16.00 7.96
C PHE A 78 7.83 -14.82 7.23
N ARG A 79 7.08 -13.72 7.13
CA ARG A 79 7.59 -12.44 6.65
C ARG A 79 7.42 -11.37 7.72
N LEU A 80 8.32 -10.39 7.70
CA LEU A 80 8.18 -9.20 8.53
C LEU A 80 6.99 -8.36 8.04
N SER A 81 6.24 -7.83 8.99
CA SER A 81 5.17 -6.88 8.77
C SER A 81 5.43 -5.61 9.58
N PHE A 82 5.41 -4.49 8.86
CA PHE A 82 5.60 -3.14 9.39
C PHE A 82 4.30 -2.33 9.38
N SER A 83 3.13 -2.97 9.24
CA SER A 83 1.86 -2.26 9.01
C SER A 83 1.52 -1.21 10.07
N VAL A 84 1.86 -1.45 11.34
CA VAL A 84 1.68 -0.46 12.42
C VAL A 84 2.58 0.77 12.21
N ILE A 85 3.85 0.54 11.86
CA ILE A 85 4.81 1.61 11.59
C ILE A 85 4.41 2.38 10.33
N GLU A 86 4.02 1.67 9.26
CA GLU A 86 3.54 2.28 8.02
C GLU A 86 2.28 3.13 8.24
N GLY A 87 1.38 2.69 9.12
CA GLY A 87 0.21 3.47 9.56
C GLY A 87 0.64 4.77 10.24
N LYS A 88 1.59 4.69 11.18
CA LYS A 88 2.10 5.89 11.86
C LYS A 88 2.80 6.85 10.90
N ILE A 89 3.57 6.32 9.95
CA ILE A 89 4.18 7.14 8.90
C ILE A 89 3.10 7.85 8.07
N ALA A 90 2.02 7.15 7.72
CA ALA A 90 0.92 7.73 6.95
C ALA A 90 0.21 8.87 7.69
N GLU A 91 0.06 8.79 9.02
CA GLU A 91 -0.51 9.86 9.85
C GLU A 91 0.39 11.11 9.89
N CYS A 92 1.71 10.92 9.89
CA CYS A 92 2.68 12.02 9.95
C CYS A 92 2.96 12.66 8.59
N ARG A 93 2.24 12.26 7.53
CA ARG A 93 2.38 12.84 6.20
C ARG A 93 1.82 14.26 6.14
N THR A 94 2.46 15.11 5.35
CA THR A 94 1.90 16.41 4.96
C THR A 94 0.66 16.21 4.10
N GLU A 95 -0.16 17.24 3.96
CA GLU A 95 -1.36 17.15 3.13
C GLU A 95 -1.02 16.88 1.65
N ASN A 96 0.05 17.49 1.14
CA ASN A 96 0.56 17.26 -0.22
C ASN A 96 0.97 15.79 -0.43
N GLU A 97 1.68 15.19 0.54
CA GLU A 97 2.03 13.77 0.50
C GLU A 97 0.79 12.87 0.50
N LYS A 98 -0.26 13.23 1.25
CA LYS A 98 -1.53 12.48 1.25
C LYS A 98 -2.24 12.57 -0.10
N ILE A 99 -2.34 13.75 -0.68
CA ILE A 99 -2.96 13.99 -1.99
C ILE A 99 -2.24 13.19 -3.08
N LEU A 100 -0.90 13.30 -3.14
CA LEU A 100 -0.10 12.57 -4.12
C LEU A 100 -0.27 11.05 -3.99
N ASN A 101 -0.28 10.52 -2.76
CA ASN A 101 -0.55 9.10 -2.52
C ASN A 101 -1.95 8.68 -2.99
N ALA A 102 -2.96 9.53 -2.77
CA ALA A 102 -4.33 9.28 -3.22
C ALA A 102 -4.43 9.28 -4.75
N VAL A 103 -3.75 10.20 -5.44
CA VAL A 103 -3.65 10.24 -6.90
C VAL A 103 -2.97 8.99 -7.44
N ALA A 104 -1.80 8.62 -6.90
CA ALA A 104 -1.06 7.42 -7.30
C ALA A 104 -1.90 6.14 -7.13
N ARG A 105 -2.58 5.98 -6.00
CA ARG A 105 -3.51 4.86 -5.77
C ARG A 105 -4.68 4.89 -6.76
N SER A 106 -5.22 6.06 -7.07
CA SER A 106 -6.32 6.19 -8.03
C SER A 106 -5.91 5.77 -9.44
N ILE A 107 -4.70 6.15 -9.88
CA ILE A 107 -4.12 5.73 -11.15
C ILE A 107 -3.96 4.20 -11.17
N TYR A 108 -3.38 3.63 -10.11
CA TYR A 108 -3.24 2.18 -9.96
C TYR A 108 -4.59 1.45 -10.08
N TYR A 109 -5.61 1.87 -9.34
CA TYR A 109 -6.89 1.18 -9.36
C TYR A 109 -7.64 1.35 -10.69
N LYS A 110 -7.56 2.52 -11.33
CA LYS A 110 -8.24 2.78 -12.61
C LYS A 110 -7.57 2.07 -13.79
N TYR A 111 -6.24 2.13 -13.88
CA TYR A 111 -5.51 1.74 -15.08
C TYR A 111 -4.70 0.45 -14.95
N ILE A 112 -4.36 0.02 -13.74
CA ILE A 112 -3.58 -1.21 -13.53
C ILE A 112 -4.50 -2.31 -13.02
N HIS A 113 -5.14 -2.13 -11.87
CA HIS A 113 -5.99 -3.16 -11.25
C HIS A 113 -7.26 -3.48 -12.04
N ARG A 114 -7.89 -2.49 -12.68
CA ARG A 114 -9.15 -2.69 -13.43
C ARG A 114 -8.95 -2.90 -14.93
N SER A 115 -7.72 -2.75 -15.42
CA SER A 115 -7.47 -2.89 -16.85
C SER A 115 -7.55 -4.34 -17.30
N LYS A 116 -8.42 -4.62 -18.27
CA LYS A 116 -8.57 -5.96 -18.87
C LYS A 116 -7.46 -6.27 -19.87
N THR A 117 -6.79 -5.25 -20.38
CA THR A 117 -5.68 -5.34 -21.35
C THR A 117 -4.34 -5.66 -20.68
N VAL A 118 -4.17 -5.29 -19.41
CA VAL A 118 -2.90 -5.38 -18.68
C VAL A 118 -2.94 -6.53 -17.65
N LYS A 119 -3.65 -7.63 -17.98
CA LYS A 119 -3.80 -8.79 -17.08
C LYS A 119 -2.46 -9.40 -16.64
N GLN A 120 -1.43 -9.32 -17.48
CA GLN A 120 -0.11 -9.87 -17.17
C GLN A 120 0.65 -9.08 -16.09
N HIS A 121 0.39 -7.78 -15.89
CA HIS A 121 1.10 -6.98 -14.88
C HIS A 121 0.35 -6.89 -13.55
N GLN A 122 -0.95 -7.18 -13.51
CA GLN A 122 -1.76 -7.17 -12.28
C GLN A 122 -1.23 -8.12 -11.19
N GLN A 123 -0.64 -9.24 -11.60
CA GLN A 123 -0.01 -10.22 -10.71
C GLN A 123 1.30 -9.72 -10.07
N TYR A 124 1.95 -8.70 -10.64
CA TYR A 124 3.26 -8.21 -10.16
C TYR A 124 3.17 -6.86 -9.46
N ILE A 125 2.25 -5.98 -9.89
CA ILE A 125 2.10 -4.64 -9.32
C ILE A 125 0.92 -4.65 -8.34
N THR A 126 1.22 -4.61 -7.05
CA THR A 126 0.23 -4.56 -5.97
C THR A 126 0.07 -3.13 -5.43
N SER A 127 -1.00 -2.88 -4.67
CA SER A 127 -1.14 -1.64 -3.92
C SER A 127 0.01 -1.42 -2.91
N TYR A 128 0.63 -2.49 -2.41
CA TYR A 128 1.81 -2.44 -1.56
C TYR A 128 3.04 -1.93 -2.30
N PHE A 129 3.23 -2.32 -3.56
CA PHE A 129 4.29 -1.79 -4.42
C PHE A 129 4.16 -0.27 -4.55
N ILE A 130 2.97 0.22 -4.91
CA ILE A 130 2.70 1.67 -5.04
C ILE A 130 2.96 2.40 -3.72
N LYS A 131 2.52 1.82 -2.59
CA LYS A 131 2.77 2.39 -1.25
C LYS A 131 4.27 2.49 -0.94
N THR A 132 5.05 1.50 -1.33
CA THR A 132 6.50 1.44 -1.08
C THR A 132 7.24 2.48 -1.91
N CYS A 133 6.94 2.59 -3.21
CA CYS A 133 7.50 3.65 -4.07
C CYS A 133 7.19 5.03 -3.50
N PHE A 134 5.95 5.24 -3.07
CA PHE A 134 5.53 6.52 -2.49
C PHE A 134 6.28 6.85 -1.20
N LEU A 135 6.46 5.85 -0.32
CA LEU A 135 7.23 6.02 0.91
C LEU A 135 8.67 6.47 0.60
N TRP A 136 9.31 5.87 -0.38
CA TRP A 136 10.68 6.25 -0.77
C TRP A 136 10.74 7.65 -1.36
N MET A 137 9.80 8.03 -2.23
CA MET A 137 9.77 9.39 -2.77
C MET A 137 9.62 10.44 -1.67
N CYS A 138 8.78 10.21 -0.66
CA CYS A 138 8.64 11.11 0.49
C CYS A 138 9.85 11.11 1.44
N GLU A 139 10.71 10.09 1.39
CA GLU A 139 11.95 10.04 2.15
C GLU A 139 13.10 10.76 1.43
N GLU A 140 13.13 10.74 0.10
CA GLU A 140 14.16 11.39 -0.73
C GLU A 140 13.83 12.87 -1.01
N TYR A 141 12.57 13.16 -1.30
CA TYR A 141 12.10 14.49 -1.63
C TYR A 141 11.16 14.95 -0.51
N TYR A 142 11.67 15.81 0.37
CA TYR A 142 10.81 16.50 1.32
C TYR A 142 9.97 17.54 0.55
N ILE A 143 8.78 17.12 0.14
CA ILE A 143 7.89 17.87 -0.74
C ILE A 143 7.02 18.82 0.09
N ASP A 144 7.60 19.95 0.47
CA ASP A 144 6.83 21.04 1.11
C ASP A 144 6.07 21.89 0.06
N ASN A 145 6.59 22.00 -1.17
CA ASN A 145 6.07 22.91 -2.21
C ASN A 145 6.01 22.31 -3.62
N VAL A 146 5.37 21.15 -3.82
CA VAL A 146 5.09 20.67 -5.19
C VAL A 146 3.68 21.09 -5.59
N ILE A 147 3.62 22.11 -6.45
CA ILE A 147 2.47 22.32 -7.33
C ILE A 147 2.51 21.20 -8.36
N VAL A 148 1.61 20.23 -8.24
CA VAL A 148 1.49 19.14 -9.21
C VAL A 148 0.81 19.71 -10.45
N TYR A 149 1.59 20.16 -11.42
CA TYR A 149 1.09 20.38 -12.77
C TYR A 149 0.85 19.00 -13.40
N LEU A 150 -0.38 18.51 -13.32
CA LEU A 150 -0.84 17.44 -14.21
C LEU A 150 -1.05 18.07 -15.59
N GLU A 151 0.02 18.20 -16.37
CA GLU A 151 -0.13 18.49 -17.78
C GLU A 151 -0.99 17.39 -18.41
N ARG A 152 -2.10 17.78 -19.04
CA ARG A 152 -2.82 16.85 -19.90
C ARG A 152 -1.84 16.46 -21.01
N PRO A 153 -1.59 15.16 -21.25
CA PRO A 153 -0.86 14.79 -22.44
C PRO A 153 -1.62 15.35 -23.65
N SER A 154 -0.96 16.23 -24.41
CA SER A 154 -1.41 16.62 -25.73
C SER A 154 -1.28 15.39 -26.62
N PHE A 155 -2.40 14.70 -26.83
CA PHE A 155 -2.49 13.70 -27.88
C PHE A 155 -2.68 14.43 -29.22
N ASP A 156 -1.62 15.11 -29.67
CA ASP A 156 -1.50 15.55 -31.05
C ASP A 156 -0.72 14.48 -31.82
N ARG A 157 -1.44 13.51 -32.41
CA ARG A 157 -1.16 12.88 -33.72
C ARG A 157 -2.42 12.22 -34.26
#